data_AF-A0A0V0GI13-F1
#
_entry.id   AF-A0A0V0GI13-F1
#
_cell.length_a   1.000
_cell.length_b   1.000
_cell.length_c   1.000
_cell.angle_alpha   90.00
_cell.angle_beta   90.00
_cell.angle_gamma   90.00
#
_symmetry.space_group_name_H-M   'P 1'
#
loop_
_entity.id
_entity.type
_entity.pdbx_description
1 polymer ?
#
loop_
_entity_poly.entity_id
_entity_poly.type
_entity_poly.pdbx_seq_one_letter_code
_entity_poly.pdbx_strand_id
1 'polypeptide(L)' 'MVEALASKTKAWESERGIDFTYDGIRLLAMLEEYNILRQEKEEERKRQRDQKKLQGQLMAEHEAIYGSKPSPMKNQS' A
#
# COMPACT_ATOMS: atom_id res chain seq x y z
N MET A 1 -17.12 -4.71 1.10
CA MET A 1 -17.86 -4.27 2.31
C MET A 1 -18.21 -2.79 2.24
N VAL A 2 -17.24 -1.88 2.10
CA VAL A 2 -17.48 -0.43 1.96
C VAL A 2 -18.38 -0.10 0.76
N GLU A 3 -18.09 -0.66 -0.42
CA GLU A 3 -18.93 -0.46 -1.62
C GLU A 3 -20.39 -0.89 -1.44
N ALA A 4 -20.62 -2.00 -0.72
CA ALA A 4 -21.96 -2.49 -0.43
C ALA A 4 -22.69 -1.57 0.56
N LEU A 5 -21.97 -1.03 1.54
CA LEU A 5 -22.53 -0.07 2.50
C LEU A 5 -22.87 1.25 1.80
N ALA A 6 -21.95 1.79 0.99
CA ALA A 6 -22.17 3.01 0.20
C ALA A 6 -23.36 2.86 -0.76
N SER A 7 -23.48 1.73 -1.45
CA SER A 7 -24.62 1.45 -2.34
C SER A 7 -25.94 1.41 -1.58
N LYS A 8 -25.98 0.76 -0.41
CA LYS A 8 -27.19 0.71 0.43
C LYS A 8 -27.56 2.07 0.98
N THR A 9 -26.59 2.85 1.44
CA THR A 9 -26.83 4.22 1.94
C THR A 9 -27.36 5.12 0.82
N LYS A 10 -26.78 5.05 -0.39
CA LYS A 10 -27.28 5.81 -1.55
C LYS A 10 -28.73 5.47 -1.90
N ALA A 11 -29.07 4.18 -1.91
CA ALA A 11 -30.44 3.75 -2.17
C ALA A 11 -31.41 4.31 -1.10
N TRP A 12 -31.02 4.21 0.18
CA TRP A 12 -31.82 4.72 1.29
C TRP A 12 -32.01 6.25 1.24
N GLU A 13 -30.95 7.01 0.95
CA GLU A 13 -31.02 8.48 0.82
C GLU A 13 -31.92 8.88 -0.37
N SER A 14 -31.81 8.17 -1.50
CA SER A 14 -32.63 8.43 -2.69
C SER A 14 -34.12 8.13 -2.45
N GLU A 15 -34.45 7.12 -1.66
CA GLU A 15 -35.84 6.78 -1.33
C GLU A 15 -36.49 7.80 -0.41
N ARG A 16 -35.71 8.48 0.43
CA ARG A 16 -36.22 9.39 1.48
C ARG A 16 -35.99 10.86 1.19
N GLY A 17 -35.09 11.18 0.27
CA GLY A 17 -34.71 12.56 -0.05
C GLY A 17 -33.96 13.27 1.08
N ILE A 18 -33.37 12.52 2.03
CA ILE A 18 -32.58 13.07 3.13
C ILE A 18 -31.24 12.35 3.24
N ASP A 19 -30.23 13.09 3.68
CA ASP A 19 -28.89 12.56 3.91
C ASP A 19 -28.85 11.65 5.14
N PHE A 20 -28.19 10.50 5.01
CA PHE A 20 -27.98 9.56 6.11
C PHE A 20 -26.76 10.03 6.92
N THR A 21 -27.01 10.41 8.16
CA THR A 21 -25.96 10.88 9.08
C THR A 21 -25.72 9.88 10.21
N TYR A 22 -24.46 9.80 10.62
CA TYR A 22 -23.98 9.04 11.77
C TYR A 22 -23.09 9.96 12.60
N ASP A 23 -23.41 10.13 13.88
CA ASP A 23 -22.74 11.08 14.78
C ASP A 23 -22.63 12.51 14.22
N GLY A 24 -23.66 12.94 13.48
CA GLY A 24 -23.73 14.27 12.87
C GLY A 24 -22.95 14.41 11.55
N ILE A 25 -22.30 13.35 11.05
CA ILE A 25 -21.55 13.36 9.80
C ILE A 25 -22.26 12.48 8.77
N ARG A 26 -22.29 12.89 7.50
CA ARG A 26 -22.87 12.07 6.44
C ARG A 26 -22.05 10.81 6.23
N LEU A 27 -22.70 9.64 6.32
CA LEU A 27 -22.02 8.35 6.25
C LEU A 27 -21.26 8.17 4.92
N LEU A 28 -21.83 8.63 3.80
CA LEU A 28 -21.16 8.54 2.49
C LEU A 28 -19.82 9.29 2.47
N ALA A 29 -19.72 10.46 3.11
CA ALA A 29 -18.48 11.21 3.19
C ALA A 29 -17.43 10.45 4.01
N MET A 30 -17.82 9.85 5.14
CA MET A 30 -16.92 9.01 5.94
C MET A 30 -16.41 7.79 5.17
N LEU A 31 -17.27 7.16 4.35
CA LEU A 31 -16.88 6.00 3.54
C LEU A 31 -15.93 6.39 2.41
N GLU A 32 -16.12 7.56 1.80
CA GLU A 32 -15.21 8.10 0.79
C GLU A 32 -13.83 8.39 1.39
N GLU A 33 -13.78 9.06 2.55
CA GLU A 33 -12.53 9.33 3.26
C GLU A 33 -11.80 8.03 3.65
N TYR A 34 -12.53 7.01 4.13
CA TYR A 34 -11.94 5.70 4.42
C TYR A 34 -11.32 5.04 3.17
N ASN A 35 -11.99 5.12 2.02
CA ASN A 35 -11.48 4.58 0.76
C ASN A 35 -10.19 5.28 0.33
N ILE A 36 -10.13 6.61 0.45
CA ILE A 36 -8.93 7.41 0.15
C ILE A 36 -7.77 6.98 1.05
N LEU A 37 -7.97 6.98 2.38
CA LEU A 37 -6.93 6.59 3.35
C LEU A 37 -6.43 5.17 3.11
N ARG A 38 -7.32 4.25 2.74
CA ARG A 38 -6.95 2.88 2.39
C ARG A 38 -6.04 2.86 1.16
N GLN A 39 -6.40 3.60 0.11
CA GLN A 39 -5.63 3.64 -1.13
C GLN A 39 -4.24 4.26 -0.90
N GLU A 40 -4.15 5.39 -0.19
CA GLU A 40 -2.88 6.03 0.14
C GLU A 40 -1.94 5.08 0.90
N LYS A 41 -2.48 4.31 1.84
CA LYS A 41 -1.70 3.32 2.58
C LYS A 41 -1.20 2.17 1.69
N GLU A 42 -2.01 1.73 0.72
CA GLU A 42 -1.62 0.70 -0.24
C GLU A 42 -0.53 1.21 -1.20
N GLU A 43 -0.65 2.46 -1.66
CA GLU A 43 0.33 3.15 -2.50
C GLU A 43 1.65 3.36 -1.76
N GLU A 44 1.61 3.81 -0.51
CA GLU A 44 2.81 3.98 0.31
C GLU A 44 3.55 2.66 0.52
N ARG A 45 2.82 1.58 0.80
CA ARG A 45 3.42 0.23 0.88
C ARG A 45 4.03 -0.21 -0.46
N LYS A 46 3.43 0.16 -1.58
CA LYS A 46 3.99 -0.14 -2.91
C LYS A 46 5.30 0.63 -3.13
N ARG A 47 5.33 1.93 -2.86
CA ARG A 47 6.54 2.76 -2.93
C ARG A 47 7.69 2.20 -2.11
N GLN A 48 7.42 1.81 -0.86
CA GLN A 48 8.43 1.21 0.02
C GLN A 48 8.99 -0.12 -0.52
N ARG A 49 8.14 -0.97 -1.12
CA ARG A 49 8.60 -2.21 -1.75
C ARG A 49 9.48 -1.93 -2.96
N ASP A 50 9.11 -0.96 -3.78
CA ASP A 50 9.85 -0.62 -4.99
C ASP A 50 11.21 0.00 -4.64
N GLN A 51 11.28 0.85 -3.61
CA GLN A 51 12.54 1.38 -3.09
C GLN A 51 13.46 0.27 -2.55
N LYS A 52 12.92 -0.67 -1.76
CA LYS A 52 13.70 -1.82 -1.26
C LYS A 52 14.20 -2.73 -2.38
N LYS A 53 13.40 -2.93 -3.43
CA LYS A 53 13.84 -3.69 -4.62
C LYS A 53 15.01 -3.00 -5.32
N LEU A 54 14.93 -1.70 -5.53
CA LEU A 54 16.02 -0.94 -6.16
C LEU A 54 17.30 -1.00 -5.31
N GLN A 55 17.18 -0.78 -4.00
CA GLN A 55 18.32 -0.88 -3.09
C GLN A 55 18.93 -2.29 -3.11
N GLY A 56 18.11 -3.34 -3.08
CA GLY A 56 18.58 -4.73 -3.16
C GLY A 56 19.30 -5.04 -4.48
N GLN A 57 18.81 -4.53 -5.62
CA GLN A 57 19.48 -4.67 -6.92
C GLN A 57 20.87 -4.02 -6.91
N LEU A 58 20.97 -2.79 -6.40
CA LEU A 58 22.25 -2.09 -6.28
C LEU A 58 23.23 -2.82 -5.36
N MET A 59 22.74 -3.37 -4.24
CA MET A 59 23.58 -4.16 -3.32
C MET A 59 24.07 -5.46 -3.99
N ALA A 60 23.21 -6.17 -4.72
CA ALA A 60 23.59 -7.38 -5.44
C ALA A 60 24.61 -7.08 -6.57
N GLU A 61 24.46 -5.95 -7.27
CA GLU A 61 25.45 -5.50 -8.26
C GLU A 61 26.80 -5.17 -7.60
N HIS A 62 26.78 -4.44 -6.48
CA HIS A 62 28.00 -4.14 -5.72
C HIS A 62 28.66 -5.41 -5.18
N GLU A 63 27.90 -6.38 -4.67
CA GLU A 63 28.43 -7.68 -4.24
C GLU A 63 28.95 -8.51 -5.41
N ALA A 64 28.35 -8.44 -6.60
CA ALA A 64 28.89 -9.13 -7.78
C ALA A 64 30.25 -8.55 -8.23
N ILE A 65 30.46 -7.24 -8.08
CA ILE A 65 31.69 -6.54 -8.50
C ILE A 65 32.78 -6.60 -7.41
N TYR A 66 32.40 -6.37 -6.16
CA TYR A 66 33.30 -6.19 -5.01
C TYR A 66 33.19 -7.31 -3.97
N GLY A 67 32.30 -8.28 -4.16
CA GLY A 67 32.19 -9.45 -3.31
C GLY A 67 33.50 -10.21 -3.28
N SER A 68 33.80 -10.79 -2.13
CA SER A 68 35.07 -11.48 -1.89
C SER A 68 35.25 -12.59 -2.92
N LYS A 69 36.11 -12.36 -3.92
CA LYS A 69 36.78 -13.46 -4.62
C LYS A 69 37.38 -14.34 -3.53
N PRO A 70 37.05 -15.64 -3.44
CA PRO A 70 37.72 -16.50 -2.48
C PRO A 70 39.21 -16.36 -2.72
N SER A 71 39.95 -15.88 -1.71
CA SER A 71 41.41 -15.84 -1.79
C SER A 71 41.87 -17.23 -2.20
N PRO A 72 42.74 -17.37 -3.23
CA PRO A 72 43.24 -18.67 -3.61
C PRO A 72 43.95 -19.24 -2.39
N MET A 73 43.31 -20.21 -1.73
CA MET A 73 43.91 -20.94 -0.62
C MET A 73 45.22 -21.50 -1.15
N LYS A 74 46.33 -21.08 -0.55
CA LYS A 74 47.66 -21.58 -0.90
C LYS A 74 47.65 -23.10 -0.72
N ASN A 75 47.88 -23.83 -1.80
CA ASN A 75 48.26 -25.24 -1.74
C ASN A 75 49.49 -25.35 -0.83
N GLN A 76 49.36 -26.06 0.29
CA GLN A 76 50.50 -26.51 1.07
C GLN A 76 50.70 -28.00 0.81
N SER A 77 51.83 -28.25 0.14
CA SER A 77 52.74 -29.41 0.09
C SER A 77 52.26 -30.79 0.50
#